data_AF-A0A0W4ZV95-F1
#
_entry.id   AF-A0A0W4ZV95-F1
#
_cell.length_a   1.000
_cell.length_b   1.000
_cell.length_c   1.000
_cell.angle_alpha   90.00
_cell.angle_beta   90.00
_cell.angle_gamma   90.00
#
_symmetry.space_group_name_H-M   'P 1'
#
loop_
_entity.id
_entity.type
_entity.pdbx_description
1 polymer ?
#
loop_
_entity_poly.entity_id
_entity_poly.type
_entity_poly.pdbx_seq_one_letter_code
_entity_poly.pdbx_strand_id
1 'polypeptide(L)'
;MSFFTFLATNSQINDKITQVLATYQIKTDPWTSEDNYIISSRILETWKSNLITKEVLIRILMDGIRPYFSFHKNKYSFARYKKPESEKTIYTRYENIYSALEDSKIEPWKTEKVECASILEWTLSVCQKEIIENNFFLIIPPLVILLEDANPNFKLKSTRCLHHLLSKCDNVFVEKTGIGNLFWEQLIQCLSYHPPSIHVTISIPLLKTSLNNLIMLALLIQPESKSQRVKLYDKIIYAGVFNGMLYSGEQPDMVILFMEYTRKLVNMMGIYATKHIKMLIPLVSSVLENSFQLNHLQQLVEASKALKTIICVCWPRIGPYHPTILKGICFCWLNIQSQKGSLIDEIKKELNYCIKALKKIMGTELDKDFQALMNADPNMISFFKDI
;
A
#
# COMPACT_ATOMS: atom_id res chain seq x y z
N MET A 1 17.41 27.40 -38.48
CA MET A 1 17.34 27.34 -37.00
C MET A 1 17.56 25.91 -36.59
N SER A 2 18.54 25.60 -35.73
CA SER A 2 18.65 24.25 -35.18
C SER A 2 17.42 23.95 -34.32
N PHE A 3 16.98 22.69 -34.25
CA PHE A 3 15.88 22.30 -33.34
C PHE A 3 16.15 22.74 -31.89
N PHE A 4 17.44 22.80 -31.51
CA PHE A 4 17.92 23.35 -30.24
C PHE A 4 17.58 24.84 -30.07
N THR A 5 17.83 25.67 -31.09
CA THR A 5 17.49 27.11 -31.04
C THR A 5 15.97 27.33 -31.07
N PHE A 6 15.21 26.45 -31.70
CA PHE A 6 13.74 26.50 -31.71
C PHE A 6 13.12 26.17 -30.34
N LEU A 7 13.60 25.12 -29.66
CA LEU A 7 13.14 24.75 -28.31
C LEU A 7 13.56 25.77 -27.25
N ALA A 8 14.73 26.40 -27.40
CA ALA A 8 15.19 27.43 -26.47
C ALA A 8 14.34 28.73 -26.55
N THR A 9 13.72 29.01 -27.70
CA THR A 9 12.97 30.25 -27.93
C THR A 9 11.46 30.11 -27.72
N ASN A 10 10.89 28.90 -27.75
CA ASN A 10 9.44 28.67 -27.67
C ASN A 10 9.01 27.84 -26.45
N SER A 11 9.00 28.47 -25.28
CA SER A 11 8.70 27.82 -23.99
C SER A 11 7.25 27.28 -23.85
N GLN A 12 6.30 27.81 -24.64
CA GLN A 12 4.89 27.34 -24.79
C GLN A 12 4.69 26.22 -25.83
N ILE A 13 5.76 25.83 -26.52
CA ILE A 13 5.75 24.63 -27.36
C ILE A 13 6.35 23.47 -26.57
N ASN A 14 7.34 23.77 -25.72
CA ASN A 14 8.00 22.78 -24.87
C ASN A 14 7.05 22.09 -23.91
N ASP A 15 6.08 22.79 -23.32
CA ASP A 15 5.06 22.21 -22.44
C ASP A 15 4.12 21.24 -23.18
N LYS A 16 3.69 21.57 -24.41
CA LYS A 16 2.88 20.67 -25.24
C LYS A 16 3.67 19.43 -25.67
N ILE A 17 4.91 19.62 -26.12
CA ILE A 17 5.81 18.49 -26.46
C ILE A 17 6.02 17.61 -25.23
N THR A 18 6.30 18.21 -24.08
CA THR A 18 6.53 17.48 -22.83
C THR A 18 5.30 16.70 -22.40
N GLN A 19 4.09 17.27 -22.51
CA GLN A 19 2.84 16.57 -22.23
C GLN A 19 2.63 15.36 -23.13
N VAL A 20 2.85 15.51 -24.44
CA VAL A 20 2.74 14.40 -25.40
C VAL A 20 3.71 13.27 -25.06
N LEU A 21 4.96 13.61 -24.72
CA LEU A 21 5.96 12.62 -24.32
C LEU A 21 5.57 11.95 -22.99
N ALA A 22 5.10 12.73 -22.01
CA ALA A 22 4.66 12.26 -20.70
C ALA A 22 3.52 11.24 -20.76
N THR A 23 2.62 11.36 -21.75
CA THR A 23 1.51 10.42 -21.98
C THR A 23 1.97 8.96 -22.09
N TYR A 24 3.18 8.73 -22.60
CA TYR A 24 3.74 7.41 -22.83
C TYR A 24 4.75 6.97 -21.77
N GLN A 25 4.85 7.68 -20.65
CA GLN A 25 5.86 7.41 -19.62
C GLN A 25 5.38 6.46 -18.52
N ILE A 26 4.11 6.05 -18.55
CA ILE A 26 3.57 5.10 -17.58
C ILE A 26 3.25 3.80 -18.29
N LYS A 27 4.08 2.77 -18.04
CA LYS A 27 3.97 1.44 -18.68
C LYS A 27 2.66 0.70 -18.40
N THR A 28 1.96 1.05 -17.33
CA THR A 28 0.69 0.42 -16.95
C THR A 28 -0.51 0.97 -17.73
N ASP A 29 -0.34 2.07 -18.45
CA ASP A 29 -1.44 2.70 -19.17
C ASP A 29 -1.74 1.95 -20.47
N PRO A 30 -3.02 1.81 -20.86
CA PRO A 30 -3.42 0.94 -21.96
C PRO A 30 -2.93 1.41 -23.34
N TRP A 31 -2.54 2.67 -23.48
CA TRP A 31 -2.02 3.25 -24.73
C TRP A 31 -0.47 3.29 -24.79
N THR A 32 0.23 2.84 -23.75
CA THR A 32 1.69 2.81 -23.71
C THR A 32 2.21 1.47 -24.23
N SER A 33 2.84 1.48 -25.40
CA SER A 33 3.59 0.35 -25.93
C SER A 33 5.07 0.44 -25.54
N GLU A 34 5.82 -0.66 -25.60
CA GLU A 34 7.25 -0.60 -25.29
C GLU A 34 8.00 0.33 -26.25
N ASP A 35 7.60 0.35 -27.54
CA ASP A 35 8.20 1.24 -28.54
C ASP A 35 7.96 2.73 -28.23
N ASN A 36 6.72 3.12 -27.92
CA ASN A 36 6.41 4.52 -27.65
C ASN A 36 7.00 4.98 -26.31
N TYR A 37 7.13 4.09 -25.33
CA TYR A 37 7.85 4.33 -24.09
C TYR A 37 9.33 4.59 -24.35
N ILE A 38 10.00 3.74 -25.15
CA ILE A 38 11.43 3.89 -25.45
C ILE A 38 11.70 5.19 -26.22
N ILE A 39 10.90 5.47 -27.25
CA ILE A 39 11.06 6.67 -28.08
C ILE A 39 10.85 7.93 -27.23
N SER A 40 9.76 7.99 -26.46
CA SER A 40 9.46 9.15 -25.62
C SER A 40 10.52 9.37 -24.54
N SER A 41 11.01 8.30 -23.92
CA SER A 41 12.07 8.35 -22.89
C SER A 41 13.38 8.88 -23.49
N ARG A 42 13.79 8.38 -24.66
CA ARG A 42 14.99 8.84 -25.35
C ARG A 42 14.92 10.34 -25.67
N ILE A 43 13.77 10.85 -26.09
CA ILE A 43 13.59 12.28 -26.39
C ILE A 43 13.66 13.10 -25.10
N LEU A 44 12.96 12.67 -24.04
CA LEU A 44 12.99 13.35 -22.74
C LEU A 44 14.40 13.41 -22.14
N GLU A 45 15.18 12.34 -22.27
CA GLU A 45 16.57 12.28 -21.82
C GLU A 45 17.48 13.20 -22.64
N THR A 46 17.36 13.14 -23.97
CA THR A 46 18.18 13.95 -24.89
C THR A 46 17.95 15.45 -24.68
N TRP A 47 16.70 15.85 -24.40
CA TRP A 47 16.29 17.25 -24.30
C TRP A 47 15.89 17.68 -22.88
N LYS A 48 16.38 16.95 -21.87
CA LYS A 48 16.02 17.12 -20.45
C LYS A 48 16.15 18.55 -19.96
N SER A 49 17.22 19.24 -20.32
CA SER A 49 17.52 20.63 -19.93
C SER A 49 16.47 21.63 -20.40
N ASN A 50 15.71 21.32 -21.45
CA ASN A 50 14.74 22.22 -22.07
C ASN A 50 13.29 21.82 -21.76
N LEU A 51 13.03 20.51 -21.69
CA LEU A 51 11.69 19.95 -21.49
C LEU A 51 11.34 19.78 -20.00
N ILE A 52 12.31 19.47 -19.15
CA ILE A 52 12.09 19.24 -17.71
C ILE A 52 12.65 20.42 -16.92
N THR A 53 12.15 21.62 -17.24
CA THR A 53 12.45 22.86 -16.51
C THR A 53 11.34 23.17 -15.51
N LYS A 54 11.67 23.96 -14.47
CA LYS A 54 10.70 24.37 -13.45
C LYS A 54 9.49 25.07 -14.08
N GLU A 55 9.71 25.95 -15.04
CA GLU A 55 8.68 26.74 -15.71
C GLU A 55 7.76 25.86 -16.56
N VAL A 56 8.32 24.86 -17.26
CA VAL A 56 7.54 23.91 -18.05
C VAL A 56 6.65 23.06 -17.14
N LEU A 57 7.20 22.49 -16.06
CA LEU A 57 6.42 21.66 -15.13
C LEU A 57 5.28 22.44 -14.46
N ILE A 58 5.52 23.71 -14.07
CA ILE A 58 4.48 24.58 -13.51
C ILE A 58 3.38 24.86 -14.55
N ARG A 59 3.74 25.16 -15.81
CA ARG A 59 2.74 25.34 -16.88
C ARG A 59 1.95 24.07 -17.17
N ILE A 60 2.57 22.90 -17.11
CA ILE A 60 1.84 21.62 -17.23
C ILE A 60 0.80 21.48 -16.12
N LEU A 61 1.16 21.76 -14.86
CA LEU A 61 0.21 21.72 -13.74
C LEU A 61 -0.92 22.76 -13.91
N MET A 62 -0.56 23.98 -14.28
CA MET A 62 -1.47 25.14 -14.31
C MET A 62 -2.39 25.15 -15.54
N ASP A 63 -1.85 24.90 -16.72
CA ASP A 63 -2.54 25.03 -18.00
C ASP A 63 -2.88 23.66 -18.60
N GLY A 64 -2.05 22.65 -18.34
CA GLY A 64 -2.22 21.30 -18.88
C GLY A 64 -3.14 20.39 -18.07
N ILE A 65 -3.19 20.54 -16.74
CA ILE A 65 -3.90 19.63 -15.82
C ILE A 65 -5.06 20.34 -15.13
N ARG A 66 -4.82 21.45 -14.43
CA ARG A 66 -5.83 22.14 -13.61
C ARG A 66 -7.17 22.39 -14.34
N PRO A 67 -7.24 22.82 -15.61
CA PRO A 67 -8.52 23.10 -16.27
C PRO A 67 -9.46 21.89 -16.32
N TYR A 68 -8.91 20.68 -16.48
CA TYR A 68 -9.67 19.44 -16.59
C TYR A 68 -10.20 18.94 -15.24
N PHE A 69 -9.62 19.39 -14.12
CA PHE A 69 -10.03 19.04 -12.76
C PHE A 69 -10.77 20.16 -12.02
N SER A 70 -10.84 21.36 -12.60
CA SER A 70 -11.49 22.54 -11.97
C SER A 70 -13.02 22.54 -12.07
N PHE A 71 -13.60 21.50 -12.69
CA PHE A 71 -15.03 21.43 -12.97
C PHE A 71 -15.91 21.19 -11.74
N HIS A 72 -15.30 20.79 -10.62
CA HIS A 72 -16.00 20.48 -9.37
C HIS A 72 -15.90 21.60 -8.35
N LYS A 73 -16.62 22.71 -8.56
CA LYS A 73 -16.61 23.85 -7.63
C LYS A 73 -17.20 23.55 -6.23
N ASN A 74 -18.01 22.50 -6.07
CA ASN A 74 -18.81 22.29 -4.85
C ASN A 74 -18.57 20.98 -4.07
N LYS A 75 -17.71 20.06 -4.53
CA LYS A 75 -17.42 18.81 -3.78
C LYS A 75 -16.20 18.94 -2.84
N TYR A 76 -15.18 19.69 -3.26
CA TYR A 76 -13.87 19.71 -2.60
C TYR A 76 -13.71 20.89 -1.65
N SER A 77 -14.45 20.88 -0.55
CA SER A 77 -14.14 21.80 0.55
C SER A 77 -12.94 21.27 1.32
N PHE A 78 -11.73 21.64 0.90
CA PHE A 78 -10.51 21.55 1.71
C PHE A 78 -10.71 22.16 3.12
N ALA A 79 -11.66 23.09 3.26
CA ALA A 79 -12.13 23.65 4.52
C ALA A 79 -12.77 22.62 5.50
N ARG A 80 -13.34 21.50 5.02
CA ARG A 80 -13.91 20.44 5.89
C ARG A 80 -12.85 19.74 6.73
N TYR A 81 -11.62 19.65 6.23
CA TYR A 81 -10.53 18.93 6.90
C TYR A 81 -9.65 19.83 7.78
N LYS A 82 -9.98 21.13 7.88
CA LYS A 82 -9.30 22.11 8.75
C LYS A 82 -9.93 22.29 10.14
N LYS A 83 -11.05 21.63 10.46
CA LYS A 83 -11.69 21.78 11.78
C LYS A 83 -11.03 20.86 12.82
N PRO A 84 -10.74 21.36 14.05
CA PRO A 84 -10.30 20.53 15.15
C PRO A 84 -11.42 19.56 15.59
N GLU A 85 -11.02 18.45 16.19
CA GLU A 85 -11.86 17.37 16.73
C GLU A 85 -12.80 17.86 17.84
N SER A 86 -13.89 18.54 17.48
CA SER A 86 -15.01 18.76 18.40
C SER A 86 -16.28 19.01 17.59
N GLU A 87 -16.89 17.93 17.11
CA GLU A 87 -18.34 17.74 16.99
C GLU A 87 -18.60 16.45 16.21
N LYS A 88 -19.07 15.43 16.92
CA LYS A 88 -19.64 14.22 16.33
C LYS A 88 -21.02 14.59 15.77
N THR A 89 -21.12 14.87 14.48
CA THR A 89 -22.41 14.84 13.78
C THR A 89 -22.52 13.59 12.92
N ILE A 90 -23.40 12.72 13.41
CA ILE A 90 -23.94 11.50 12.84
C ILE A 90 -24.73 11.85 11.56
N TYR A 91 -24.27 11.32 10.42
CA TYR A 91 -24.98 10.98 9.18
C TYR A 91 -25.88 12.03 8.47
N THR A 92 -25.55 12.27 7.20
CA THR A 92 -26.50 12.18 6.06
C THR A 92 -25.79 11.63 4.83
N ARG A 93 -25.67 10.28 4.75
CA ARG A 93 -25.14 9.58 3.57
C ARG A 93 -26.18 9.42 2.45
N TYR A 94 -27.43 9.82 2.68
CA TYR A 94 -28.57 9.54 1.78
C TYR A 94 -29.17 10.76 1.07
N GLU A 95 -28.79 12.00 1.40
CA GLU A 95 -29.30 13.19 0.68
C GLU A 95 -28.60 13.45 -0.67
N ASN A 96 -27.43 12.85 -0.91
CA ASN A 96 -26.66 13.05 -2.16
C ASN A 96 -27.11 12.17 -3.33
N ILE A 97 -28.09 11.28 -3.15
CA ILE A 97 -28.56 10.41 -4.24
C ILE A 97 -29.41 11.19 -5.25
N TYR A 98 -30.16 12.19 -4.79
CA TYR A 98 -31.03 12.99 -5.67
C TYR A 98 -30.31 14.15 -6.37
N SER A 99 -29.21 14.68 -5.81
CA SER A 99 -28.39 15.68 -6.50
C SER A 99 -27.38 15.09 -7.49
N ALA A 100 -27.21 13.76 -7.50
CA ALA A 100 -26.30 13.06 -8.41
C ALA A 100 -26.90 12.82 -9.81
N LEU A 101 -28.21 12.97 -9.97
CA LEU A 101 -28.92 12.71 -11.22
C LEU A 101 -28.97 13.94 -12.16
N GLU A 102 -28.76 15.16 -11.65
CA GLU A 102 -28.83 16.39 -12.46
C GLU A 102 -27.46 16.95 -12.89
N ASP A 103 -26.36 16.42 -12.36
CA ASP A 103 -25.00 16.92 -12.59
C ASP A 103 -24.15 15.91 -13.39
N SER A 104 -24.74 15.24 -14.40
CA SER A 104 -24.00 14.45 -15.40
C SER A 104 -23.21 15.35 -16.36
N LYS A 105 -22.53 16.37 -15.83
CA LYS A 105 -21.55 17.11 -16.60
C LYS A 105 -20.37 16.19 -16.81
N ILE A 106 -20.17 15.82 -18.06
CA ILE A 106 -19.07 15.00 -18.54
C ILE A 106 -17.78 15.55 -17.93
N GLU A 107 -17.08 14.71 -17.17
CA GLU A 107 -15.81 15.10 -16.55
C GLU A 107 -14.73 15.21 -17.65
N PRO A 108 -14.19 16.41 -17.93
CA PRO A 108 -13.31 16.61 -19.10
C PRO A 108 -12.06 15.74 -19.08
N TRP A 109 -11.54 15.44 -17.88
CA TRP A 109 -10.39 14.56 -17.69
C TRP A 109 -10.66 13.08 -18.05
N LYS A 110 -11.94 12.68 -18.24
CA LYS A 110 -12.33 11.33 -18.72
C LYS A 110 -12.67 11.27 -20.19
N THR A 111 -12.91 12.40 -20.85
CA THR A 111 -13.41 12.42 -22.23
C THR A 111 -12.57 13.25 -23.18
N GLU A 112 -12.18 14.45 -22.78
CA GLU A 112 -11.43 15.38 -23.61
C GLU A 112 -9.93 15.12 -23.51
N LYS A 113 -9.45 14.79 -22.31
CA LYS A 113 -8.03 14.56 -22.04
C LYS A 113 -7.83 13.40 -21.08
N VAL A 114 -8.03 12.19 -21.59
CA VAL A 114 -7.96 10.91 -20.86
C VAL A 114 -6.58 10.66 -20.24
N GLU A 115 -5.54 11.20 -20.85
CA GLU A 115 -4.15 11.10 -20.41
C GLU A 115 -3.80 12.03 -19.25
N CYS A 116 -4.70 12.92 -18.82
CA CYS A 116 -4.47 13.91 -17.77
C CYS A 116 -3.88 13.30 -16.48
N ALA A 117 -4.43 12.18 -16.03
CA ALA A 117 -3.97 11.52 -14.81
C ALA A 117 -2.56 10.91 -14.97
N SER A 118 -2.19 10.53 -16.18
CA SER A 118 -0.87 9.98 -16.53
C SER A 118 0.18 11.06 -16.64
N ILE A 119 -0.17 12.18 -17.27
CA ILE A 119 0.66 13.38 -17.29
C ILE A 119 0.90 13.86 -15.85
N LEU A 120 -0.13 13.85 -14.99
CA LEU A 120 0.02 14.19 -13.57
C LEU A 120 1.01 13.24 -12.85
N GLU A 121 0.85 11.92 -12.98
CA GLU A 121 1.75 10.93 -12.37
C GLU A 121 3.20 11.17 -12.78
N TRP A 122 3.44 11.29 -14.10
CA TRP A 122 4.77 11.55 -14.63
C TRP A 122 5.33 12.89 -14.14
N THR A 123 4.53 13.95 -14.19
CA THR A 123 4.92 15.30 -13.74
C THR A 123 5.38 15.25 -12.29
N LEU A 124 4.61 14.60 -11.42
CA LEU A 124 4.98 14.43 -10.01
C LEU A 124 6.21 13.54 -9.82
N SER A 125 6.45 12.57 -10.70
CA SER A 125 7.67 11.74 -10.65
C SER A 125 8.94 12.58 -10.90
N VAL A 126 8.89 13.56 -11.80
CA VAL A 126 10.05 14.39 -12.19
C VAL A 126 10.17 15.72 -11.44
N CYS A 127 9.08 16.24 -10.85
CA CYS A 127 9.12 17.48 -10.07
C CYS A 127 10.10 17.41 -8.89
N GLN A 128 10.81 18.51 -8.63
CA GLN A 128 11.61 18.66 -7.42
C GLN A 128 10.73 19.07 -6.23
N LYS A 129 11.26 18.91 -5.01
CA LYS A 129 10.57 19.24 -3.75
C LYS A 129 10.02 20.67 -3.77
N GLU A 130 10.84 21.63 -4.22
CA GLU A 130 10.48 23.05 -4.24
C GLU A 130 9.30 23.33 -5.16
N ILE A 131 9.15 22.58 -6.26
CA ILE A 131 8.03 22.75 -7.18
C ILE A 131 6.75 22.23 -6.53
N ILE A 132 6.81 21.07 -5.89
CA ILE A 132 5.67 20.46 -5.21
C ILE A 132 5.19 21.36 -4.07
N GLU A 133 6.09 21.79 -3.19
CA GLU A 133 5.71 22.58 -2.02
C GLU A 133 5.14 23.95 -2.39
N ASN A 134 5.68 24.60 -3.43
CA ASN A 134 5.18 25.91 -3.86
C ASN A 134 3.90 25.83 -4.68
N ASN A 135 3.58 24.68 -5.30
CA ASN A 135 2.45 24.52 -6.21
C ASN A 135 1.45 23.44 -5.78
N PHE A 136 1.49 23.01 -4.51
CA PHE A 136 0.65 21.92 -4.01
C PHE A 136 -0.85 22.17 -4.21
N PHE A 137 -1.28 23.43 -4.21
CA PHE A 137 -2.68 23.82 -4.48
C PHE A 137 -3.17 23.42 -5.88
N LEU A 138 -2.26 23.22 -6.85
CA LEU A 138 -2.58 22.68 -8.18
C LEU A 138 -2.64 21.15 -8.19
N ILE A 139 -1.97 20.49 -7.23
CA ILE A 139 -1.78 19.04 -7.19
C ILE A 139 -2.85 18.36 -6.34
N ILE A 140 -3.19 18.93 -5.18
CA ILE A 140 -4.12 18.31 -4.23
C ILE A 140 -5.51 18.08 -4.85
N PRO A 141 -6.16 19.04 -5.55
CA PRO A 141 -7.50 18.82 -6.08
C PRO A 141 -7.58 17.64 -7.06
N PRO A 142 -6.70 17.53 -8.08
CA PRO A 142 -6.66 16.35 -8.95
C PRO A 142 -6.51 15.03 -8.19
N LEU A 143 -5.65 14.97 -7.17
CA LEU A 143 -5.44 13.73 -6.40
C LEU A 143 -6.70 13.30 -5.64
N VAL A 144 -7.37 14.26 -5.00
CA VAL A 144 -8.62 14.00 -4.28
C VAL A 144 -9.73 13.56 -5.24
N ILE A 145 -9.87 14.22 -6.39
CA ILE A 145 -10.84 13.83 -7.44
C ILE A 145 -10.63 12.38 -7.85
N LEU A 146 -9.38 12.01 -8.18
CA LEU A 146 -9.05 10.65 -8.60
C LEU A 146 -9.25 9.62 -7.48
N LEU A 147 -9.02 9.99 -6.21
CA LEU A 147 -9.25 9.11 -5.05
C LEU A 147 -10.74 8.94 -4.75
N GLU A 148 -11.58 9.90 -5.06
CA GLU A 148 -13.03 9.83 -4.84
C GLU A 148 -13.79 9.15 -5.99
N ASP A 149 -13.13 8.93 -7.13
CA ASP A 149 -13.77 8.34 -8.31
C ASP A 149 -14.37 6.94 -8.04
N ALA A 150 -15.39 6.55 -8.79
CA ALA A 150 -15.98 5.21 -8.68
C ALA A 150 -15.05 4.12 -9.25
N ASN A 151 -14.25 4.43 -10.27
CA ASN A 151 -13.36 3.49 -10.93
C ASN A 151 -12.07 3.29 -10.11
N PRO A 152 -11.77 2.06 -9.66
CA PRO A 152 -10.59 1.77 -8.82
C PRO A 152 -9.26 2.03 -9.54
N ASN A 153 -9.23 2.07 -10.88
CA ASN A 153 -8.02 2.42 -11.63
C ASN A 153 -7.57 3.86 -11.36
N PHE A 154 -8.50 4.80 -11.22
CA PHE A 154 -8.16 6.19 -10.90
C PHE A 154 -7.68 6.33 -9.45
N LYS A 155 -8.23 5.54 -8.51
CA LYS A 155 -7.68 5.45 -7.15
C LYS A 155 -6.25 4.95 -7.16
N LEU A 156 -5.98 3.85 -7.88
CA LEU A 156 -4.62 3.29 -8.02
C LEU A 156 -3.66 4.29 -8.69
N LYS A 157 -4.12 5.04 -9.68
CA LYS A 157 -3.34 6.13 -10.29
C LYS A 157 -3.02 7.20 -9.25
N SER A 158 -4.02 7.63 -8.49
CA SER A 158 -3.86 8.65 -7.46
C SER A 158 -2.97 8.21 -6.30
N THR A 159 -3.03 6.95 -5.86
CA THR A 159 -2.12 6.45 -4.83
C THR A 159 -0.67 6.41 -5.31
N ARG A 160 -0.40 6.15 -6.60
CA ARG A 160 0.94 6.28 -7.19
C ARG A 160 1.40 7.72 -7.25
N CYS A 161 0.54 8.63 -7.71
CA CYS A 161 0.82 10.06 -7.68
C CYS A 161 1.13 10.56 -6.27
N LEU A 162 0.34 10.11 -5.28
CA LEU A 162 0.52 10.47 -3.88
C LEU A 162 1.84 9.93 -3.33
N HIS A 163 2.30 8.75 -3.76
CA HIS A 163 3.63 8.25 -3.41
C HIS A 163 4.74 9.20 -3.86
N HIS A 164 4.66 9.68 -5.11
CA HIS A 164 5.62 10.66 -5.63
C HIS A 164 5.56 11.99 -4.87
N LEU A 165 4.36 12.45 -4.48
CA LEU A 165 4.20 13.66 -3.69
C LEU A 165 4.80 13.51 -2.29
N LEU A 166 4.41 12.47 -1.56
CA LEU A 166 4.83 12.26 -0.16
C LEU A 166 6.33 12.02 -0.02
N SER A 167 6.97 11.36 -1.00
CA SER A 167 8.43 11.14 -1.00
C SER A 167 9.24 12.44 -1.07
N LYS A 168 8.59 13.56 -1.43
CA LYS A 168 9.19 14.89 -1.58
C LYS A 168 8.71 15.89 -0.53
N CYS A 169 7.81 15.49 0.37
CA CYS A 169 7.35 16.32 1.47
C CYS A 169 8.19 16.08 2.73
N ASP A 170 8.35 17.10 3.55
CA ASP A 170 8.82 16.94 4.93
C ASP A 170 7.66 17.03 5.95
N ASN A 171 7.96 16.71 7.21
CA ASN A 171 6.98 16.77 8.29
C ASN A 171 6.39 18.17 8.46
N VAL A 172 7.22 19.22 8.35
CA VAL A 172 6.79 20.62 8.53
C VAL A 172 5.77 21.01 7.46
N PHE A 173 6.00 20.62 6.22
CA PHE A 173 5.07 20.85 5.11
C PHE A 173 3.75 20.10 5.33
N VAL A 174 3.81 18.81 5.70
CA VAL A 174 2.60 17.99 5.94
C VAL A 174 1.75 18.55 7.08
N GLU A 175 2.39 19.00 8.17
CA GLU A 175 1.72 19.63 9.31
C GLU A 175 1.08 20.96 8.92
N LYS A 176 1.83 21.87 8.30
CA LYS A 176 1.34 23.21 7.92
C LYS A 176 0.20 23.16 6.91
N THR A 177 0.26 22.25 5.95
CA THR A 177 -0.72 22.14 4.88
C THR A 177 -1.94 21.31 5.28
N GLY A 178 -1.84 20.45 6.29
CA GLY A 178 -2.93 19.56 6.71
C GLY A 178 -3.22 18.41 5.74
N ILE A 179 -2.38 18.19 4.73
CA ILE A 179 -2.57 17.10 3.75
C ILE A 179 -2.46 15.72 4.38
N GLY A 180 -1.77 15.61 5.53
CA GLY A 180 -1.59 14.35 6.25
C GLY A 180 -2.93 13.73 6.64
N ASN A 181 -3.79 14.49 7.33
CA ASN A 181 -5.10 14.00 7.76
C ASN A 181 -6.06 13.80 6.58
N LEU A 182 -6.01 14.68 5.59
CA LEU A 182 -6.82 14.60 4.36
C LEU A 182 -6.62 13.24 3.67
N PHE A 183 -5.36 12.91 3.34
CA PHE A 183 -5.07 11.67 2.61
C PHE A 183 -5.09 10.44 3.50
N TRP A 184 -4.87 10.57 4.81
CA TRP A 184 -4.98 9.44 5.74
C TRP A 184 -6.34 8.76 5.62
N GLU A 185 -7.43 9.53 5.74
CA GLU A 185 -8.79 8.98 5.70
C GLU A 185 -9.13 8.39 4.32
N GLN A 186 -8.70 9.04 3.24
CA GLN A 186 -8.94 8.54 1.88
C GLN A 186 -8.19 7.24 1.61
N LEU A 187 -6.93 7.13 2.06
CA LEU A 187 -6.14 5.92 1.89
C LEU A 187 -6.64 4.75 2.74
N ILE A 188 -7.17 5.01 3.94
CA ILE A 188 -7.80 3.97 4.76
C ILE A 188 -9.00 3.38 4.02
N GLN A 189 -9.80 4.19 3.32
CA GLN A 189 -10.93 3.69 2.52
C GLN A 189 -10.47 2.83 1.34
N CYS A 190 -9.32 3.15 0.73
CA CYS A 190 -8.74 2.33 -0.34
C CYS A 190 -8.39 0.90 0.12
N LEU A 191 -8.20 0.67 1.43
CA LEU A 191 -7.91 -0.66 1.96
C LEU A 191 -9.10 -1.61 1.88
N SER A 192 -10.33 -1.13 1.67
CA SER A 192 -11.54 -1.95 1.57
C SER A 192 -11.81 -2.49 0.15
N TYR A 193 -10.94 -2.22 -0.82
CA TYR A 193 -11.11 -2.64 -2.22
C TYR A 193 -10.65 -4.08 -2.41
N HIS A 194 -11.49 -5.03 -2.04
CA HIS A 194 -11.17 -6.46 -2.04
C HIS A 194 -11.83 -7.27 -3.18
N PRO A 195 -11.26 -8.42 -3.57
CA PRO A 195 -11.97 -9.42 -4.38
C PRO A 195 -13.14 -10.03 -3.60
N PRO A 196 -14.16 -10.60 -4.28
CA PRO A 196 -14.30 -10.69 -5.74
C PRO A 196 -14.84 -9.40 -6.38
N SER A 197 -15.28 -8.42 -5.59
CA SER A 197 -15.87 -7.17 -6.10
C SER A 197 -14.90 -6.37 -6.95
N ILE A 198 -13.61 -6.41 -6.63
CA ILE A 198 -12.53 -5.77 -7.39
C ILE A 198 -11.53 -6.84 -7.81
N HIS A 199 -11.20 -6.88 -9.10
CA HIS A 199 -10.26 -7.87 -9.63
C HIS A 199 -8.87 -7.74 -8.98
N VAL A 200 -8.20 -8.88 -8.78
CA VAL A 200 -6.91 -8.99 -8.09
C VAL A 200 -5.84 -8.09 -8.72
N THR A 201 -5.85 -7.92 -10.04
CA THR A 201 -4.92 -7.05 -10.79
C THR A 201 -4.99 -5.58 -10.42
N ILE A 202 -6.10 -5.12 -9.81
CA ILE A 202 -6.26 -3.75 -9.33
C ILE A 202 -6.22 -3.70 -7.80
N SER A 203 -6.90 -4.64 -7.14
CA SER A 203 -6.95 -4.74 -5.67
C SER A 203 -5.56 -4.78 -5.05
N ILE A 204 -4.69 -5.70 -5.49
CA ILE A 204 -3.36 -5.87 -4.88
C ILE A 204 -2.49 -4.63 -5.05
N PRO A 205 -2.31 -4.07 -6.26
CA PRO A 205 -1.54 -2.84 -6.41
C PRO A 205 -2.12 -1.66 -5.62
N LEU A 206 -3.45 -1.54 -5.55
CA LEU A 206 -4.12 -0.46 -4.83
C LEU A 206 -3.88 -0.57 -3.31
N LEU A 207 -4.09 -1.75 -2.73
CA LEU A 207 -3.80 -1.99 -1.32
C LEU A 207 -2.31 -1.79 -1.03
N LYS A 208 -1.42 -2.33 -1.86
CA LYS A 208 0.03 -2.22 -1.67
C LYS A 208 0.50 -0.76 -1.70
N THR A 209 0.07 0.02 -2.68
CA THR A 209 0.44 1.45 -2.74
C THR A 209 -0.19 2.25 -1.59
N SER A 210 -1.44 1.95 -1.23
CA SER A 210 -2.13 2.62 -0.12
C SER A 210 -1.46 2.35 1.23
N LEU A 211 -1.13 1.09 1.53
CA LEU A 211 -0.43 0.72 2.75
C LEU A 211 0.96 1.38 2.85
N ASN A 212 1.72 1.40 1.75
CA ASN A 212 3.01 2.09 1.72
C ASN A 212 2.87 3.60 1.95
N ASN A 213 1.88 4.24 1.34
CA ASN A 213 1.63 5.66 1.56
C ASN A 213 1.15 5.96 2.97
N LEU A 214 0.32 5.11 3.57
CA LEU A 214 -0.09 5.23 4.98
C LEU A 214 1.11 5.08 5.92
N ILE A 215 2.02 4.14 5.66
CA ILE A 215 3.26 4.00 6.43
C ILE A 215 4.12 5.26 6.30
N MET A 216 4.26 5.80 5.10
CA MET A 216 5.00 7.04 4.84
C MET A 216 4.35 8.25 5.54
N LEU A 217 3.03 8.39 5.46
CA LEU A 217 2.28 9.40 6.18
C LEU A 217 2.45 9.27 7.69
N ALA A 218 2.43 8.07 8.25
CA ALA A 218 2.65 7.89 9.68
C ALA A 218 4.04 8.39 10.12
N LEU A 219 5.07 8.18 9.29
CA LEU A 219 6.41 8.72 9.51
C LEU A 219 6.43 10.24 9.39
N LEU A 220 5.77 10.80 8.38
CA LEU A 220 5.71 12.23 8.14
C LEU A 220 4.86 12.99 9.16
N ILE A 221 3.80 12.40 9.70
CA ILE A 221 2.94 13.03 10.73
C ILE A 221 3.61 12.92 12.10
N GLN A 222 4.31 11.81 12.38
CA GLN A 222 4.90 11.54 13.70
C GLN A 222 6.38 11.11 13.60
N PRO A 223 7.31 12.00 13.20
CA PRO A 223 8.72 11.65 12.95
C PRO A 223 9.50 11.31 14.22
N GLU A 224 9.20 11.96 15.34
CA GLU A 224 9.92 11.75 16.62
C GLU A 224 9.17 10.81 17.56
N SER A 225 7.84 10.92 17.62
CA SER A 225 7.03 10.19 18.60
C SER A 225 6.66 8.79 18.14
N LYS A 226 7.50 7.79 18.45
CA LYS A 226 7.20 6.38 18.17
C LYS A 226 5.87 5.94 18.80
N SER A 227 5.55 6.41 20.00
CA SER A 227 4.29 6.07 20.70
C SER A 227 3.05 6.57 19.94
N GLN A 228 3.07 7.81 19.44
CA GLN A 228 1.97 8.33 18.64
C GLN A 228 1.90 7.68 17.26
N ARG A 229 3.06 7.40 16.63
CA ARG A 229 3.14 6.68 15.36
C ARG A 229 2.54 5.29 15.43
N VAL A 230 2.75 4.59 16.55
CA VAL A 230 2.13 3.28 16.80
C VAL A 230 0.61 3.34 16.75
N LYS A 231 -0.03 4.42 17.21
CA LYS A 231 -1.49 4.59 17.10
C LYS A 231 -1.95 4.63 15.65
N LEU A 232 -1.14 5.20 14.76
CA LEU A 232 -1.40 5.21 13.32
C LEU A 232 -1.20 3.80 12.73
N TYR A 233 -0.14 3.09 13.14
CA TYR A 233 0.07 1.68 12.74
C TYR A 233 -1.02 0.75 13.24
N ASP A 234 -1.64 1.02 14.38
CA ASP A 234 -2.83 0.29 14.83
C ASP A 234 -3.96 0.44 13.81
N LYS A 235 -4.27 1.67 13.38
CA LYS A 235 -5.30 1.87 12.36
C LYS A 235 -4.98 1.11 11.07
N ILE A 236 -3.71 1.08 10.65
CA ILE A 236 -3.28 0.33 9.45
C ILE A 236 -3.44 -1.19 9.66
N ILE A 237 -3.03 -1.74 10.80
CA ILE A 237 -3.10 -3.19 11.01
C ILE A 237 -4.56 -3.67 11.05
N TYR A 238 -5.46 -2.89 11.66
CA TYR A 238 -6.89 -3.19 11.66
C TYR A 238 -7.51 -3.06 10.27
N ALA A 239 -7.39 -1.89 9.64
CA ALA A 239 -8.05 -1.63 8.37
C ALA A 239 -7.45 -2.41 7.20
N GLY A 240 -6.14 -2.66 7.23
CA GLY A 240 -5.41 -3.33 6.16
C GLY A 240 -5.30 -4.84 6.35
N VAL A 241 -4.71 -5.29 7.46
CA VAL A 241 -4.40 -6.72 7.66
C VAL A 241 -5.61 -7.48 8.18
N PHE A 242 -6.19 -7.06 9.30
CA PHE A 242 -7.28 -7.83 9.92
C PHE A 242 -8.54 -7.83 9.08
N ASN A 243 -9.02 -6.66 8.66
CA ASN A 243 -10.17 -6.56 7.77
C ASN A 243 -9.87 -7.21 6.40
N GLY A 244 -8.66 -7.02 5.89
CA GLY A 244 -8.26 -7.62 4.62
C GLY A 244 -8.30 -9.14 4.63
N MET A 245 -7.75 -9.77 5.68
CA MET A 245 -7.82 -11.22 5.87
C MET A 245 -9.26 -11.69 6.11
N LEU A 246 -10.08 -10.92 6.81
CA LEU A 246 -11.49 -11.26 7.04
C LEU A 246 -12.29 -11.28 5.73
N TYR A 247 -12.11 -10.29 4.85
CA TYR A 247 -12.91 -10.14 3.64
C TYR A 247 -12.31 -10.80 2.40
N SER A 248 -11.01 -11.07 2.39
CA SER A 248 -10.30 -11.60 1.20
C SER A 248 -9.23 -12.65 1.50
N GLY A 249 -9.24 -13.23 2.71
CA GLY A 249 -8.27 -14.25 3.13
C GLY A 249 -8.40 -15.61 2.42
N GLU A 250 -9.39 -15.79 1.54
CA GLU A 250 -9.51 -16.98 0.69
C GLU A 250 -8.63 -16.90 -0.57
N GLN A 251 -8.24 -15.70 -0.98
CA GLN A 251 -7.43 -15.48 -2.19
C GLN A 251 -5.93 -15.54 -1.84
N PRO A 252 -5.15 -16.48 -2.40
CA PRO A 252 -3.75 -16.70 -2.01
C PRO A 252 -2.85 -15.47 -2.14
N ASP A 253 -3.00 -14.72 -3.23
CA ASP A 253 -2.19 -13.51 -3.47
C ASP A 253 -2.48 -12.39 -2.46
N MET A 254 -3.73 -12.33 -1.97
CA MET A 254 -4.12 -11.40 -0.91
C MET A 254 -3.50 -11.83 0.42
N VAL A 255 -3.51 -13.15 0.74
CA VAL A 255 -2.86 -13.68 1.94
C VAL A 255 -1.36 -13.37 1.94
N ILE A 256 -0.67 -13.56 0.80
CA ILE A 256 0.76 -13.21 0.65
C ILE A 256 0.98 -11.73 0.99
N LEU A 257 0.16 -10.84 0.41
CA LEU A 257 0.23 -9.41 0.69
C LEU A 257 0.03 -9.11 2.19
N PHE A 258 -1.00 -9.67 2.82
CA PHE A 258 -1.28 -9.41 4.22
C PHE A 258 -0.22 -9.98 5.17
N MET A 259 0.38 -11.13 4.86
CA MET A 259 1.48 -11.69 5.64
C MET A 259 2.75 -10.84 5.51
N GLU A 260 3.07 -10.34 4.30
CA GLU A 260 4.18 -9.40 4.07
C GLU A 260 4.00 -8.14 4.93
N TYR A 261 2.80 -7.54 4.90
CA TYR A 261 2.50 -6.34 5.69
C TYR A 261 2.38 -6.60 7.19
N THR A 262 1.92 -7.78 7.61
CA THR A 262 1.96 -8.20 9.02
C THR A 262 3.39 -8.17 9.54
N ARG A 263 4.31 -8.82 8.82
CA ARG A 263 5.74 -8.81 9.15
C ARG A 263 6.31 -7.39 9.19
N LYS A 264 6.02 -6.58 8.17
CA LYS A 264 6.50 -5.18 8.09
C LYS A 264 6.00 -4.34 9.26
N LEU A 265 4.70 -4.38 9.55
CA LEU A 265 4.07 -3.60 10.63
C LEU A 265 4.55 -4.05 12.01
N VAL A 266 4.61 -5.35 12.28
CA VAL A 266 5.12 -5.88 13.56
C VAL A 266 6.56 -5.42 13.82
N ASN A 267 7.43 -5.46 12.80
CA ASN A 267 8.79 -4.95 12.92
C ASN A 267 8.84 -3.44 13.21
N MET A 268 8.02 -2.64 12.52
CA MET A 268 7.98 -1.18 12.74
C MET A 268 7.42 -0.82 14.13
N MET A 269 6.43 -1.56 14.60
CA MET A 269 5.82 -1.36 15.92
C MET A 269 6.74 -1.83 17.06
N GLY A 270 7.54 -2.88 16.85
CA GLY A 270 8.34 -3.49 17.90
C GLY A 270 7.46 -4.02 19.04
N ILE A 271 7.88 -3.81 20.29
CA ILE A 271 7.16 -4.29 21.49
C ILE A 271 5.68 -3.86 21.55
N TYR A 272 5.32 -2.75 20.90
CA TYR A 272 3.94 -2.27 20.86
C TYR A 272 3.01 -3.17 20.04
N ALA A 273 3.54 -4.07 19.20
CA ALA A 273 2.75 -5.09 18.50
C ALA A 273 2.16 -6.14 19.46
N THR A 274 2.68 -6.25 20.69
CA THR A 274 2.24 -7.27 21.66
C THR A 274 0.76 -7.21 22.01
N LYS A 275 0.12 -6.04 21.92
CA LYS A 275 -1.33 -5.90 22.15
C LYS A 275 -2.18 -6.56 21.07
N HIS A 276 -1.62 -6.81 19.89
CA HIS A 276 -2.31 -7.42 18.75
C HIS A 276 -2.14 -8.94 18.66
N ILE A 277 -1.32 -9.55 19.54
CA ILE A 277 -1.02 -11.00 19.52
C ILE A 277 -2.31 -11.84 19.51
N LYS A 278 -3.32 -11.43 20.28
CA LYS A 278 -4.60 -12.14 20.38
C LYS A 278 -5.27 -12.37 19.02
N MET A 279 -5.07 -11.47 18.06
CA MET A 279 -5.59 -11.61 16.69
C MET A 279 -4.52 -12.09 15.72
N LEU A 280 -3.27 -11.63 15.88
CA LEU A 280 -2.16 -12.00 14.99
C LEU A 280 -1.87 -13.50 15.01
N ILE A 281 -1.83 -14.13 16.19
CA ILE A 281 -1.49 -15.55 16.28
C ILE A 281 -2.57 -16.42 15.62
N PRO A 282 -3.86 -16.32 15.97
CA PRO A 282 -4.89 -17.11 15.29
C PRO A 282 -4.92 -16.86 13.78
N LEU A 283 -4.69 -15.63 13.33
CA LEU A 283 -4.68 -15.27 11.92
C LEU A 283 -3.52 -15.92 11.16
N VAL A 284 -2.30 -15.91 11.70
CA VAL A 284 -1.15 -16.53 11.03
C VAL A 284 -1.22 -18.05 11.14
N SER A 285 -1.63 -18.58 12.31
CA SER A 285 -1.83 -20.02 12.49
C SER A 285 -2.90 -20.57 11.55
N SER A 286 -4.01 -19.86 11.30
CA SER A 286 -5.04 -20.35 10.38
C SER A 286 -4.54 -20.49 8.94
N VAL A 287 -3.65 -19.60 8.48
CA VAL A 287 -3.01 -19.71 7.17
C VAL A 287 -2.11 -20.95 7.11
N LEU A 288 -1.37 -21.25 8.18
CA LEU A 288 -0.52 -22.45 8.26
C LEU A 288 -1.34 -23.75 8.36
N GLU A 289 -2.48 -23.72 9.07
CA GLU A 289 -3.42 -24.85 9.17
C GLU A 289 -4.10 -25.15 7.83
N ASN A 290 -4.45 -24.13 7.05
CA ASN A 290 -5.10 -24.25 5.74
C ASN A 290 -4.15 -24.74 4.61
N SER A 291 -3.01 -25.32 4.96
CA SER A 291 -1.98 -25.84 4.05
C SER A 291 -2.41 -27.06 3.23
N PHE A 292 -3.64 -27.57 3.36
CA PHE A 292 -4.19 -28.65 2.54
C PHE A 292 -4.18 -28.32 1.04
N GLN A 293 -4.28 -27.03 0.68
CA GLN A 293 -4.21 -26.54 -0.69
C GLN A 293 -2.76 -26.17 -1.04
N LEU A 294 -1.94 -27.20 -1.30
CA LEU A 294 -0.50 -27.07 -1.64
C LEU A 294 -0.22 -26.34 -2.97
N ASN A 295 -1.27 -25.90 -3.66
CA ASN A 295 -1.20 -25.13 -4.90
C ASN A 295 -0.60 -23.73 -4.69
N HIS A 296 -0.52 -23.25 -3.44
CA HIS A 296 -0.02 -21.92 -3.11
C HIS A 296 1.01 -21.99 -1.97
N LEU A 297 2.22 -22.46 -2.26
CA LEU A 297 3.29 -22.56 -1.25
C LEU A 297 3.78 -21.18 -0.76
N GLN A 298 3.68 -20.14 -1.61
CA GLN A 298 4.18 -18.81 -1.29
C GLN A 298 3.46 -18.15 -0.10
N GLN A 299 2.15 -18.39 0.08
CA GLN A 299 1.42 -17.90 1.27
C GLN A 299 1.95 -18.54 2.56
N LEU A 300 2.33 -19.82 2.52
CA LEU A 300 2.88 -20.53 3.68
C LEU A 300 4.28 -20.00 4.04
N VAL A 301 5.10 -19.68 3.03
CA VAL A 301 6.40 -19.03 3.22
C VAL A 301 6.22 -17.68 3.94
N GLU A 302 5.35 -16.80 3.42
CA GLU A 302 5.15 -15.49 4.04
C GLU A 302 4.47 -15.60 5.41
N ALA A 303 3.55 -16.55 5.61
CA ALA A 303 2.97 -16.82 6.93
C ALA A 303 4.02 -17.30 7.93
N SER A 304 4.92 -18.20 7.53
CA SER A 304 6.03 -18.67 8.39
C SER A 304 6.98 -17.53 8.77
N LYS A 305 7.32 -16.66 7.81
CA LYS A 305 8.12 -15.44 8.06
C LYS A 305 7.40 -14.46 8.98
N ALA A 306 6.08 -14.30 8.83
CA ALA A 306 5.27 -13.46 9.70
C ALA A 306 5.23 -14.03 11.14
N LEU A 307 5.01 -15.34 11.28
CA LEU A 307 4.99 -16.03 12.58
C LEU A 307 6.32 -15.87 13.31
N LYS A 308 7.44 -16.14 12.65
CA LYS A 308 8.79 -15.90 13.18
C LYS A 308 8.94 -14.47 13.69
N THR A 309 8.53 -13.50 12.89
CA THR A 309 8.63 -12.08 13.26
C THR A 309 7.81 -11.77 14.50
N ILE A 310 6.59 -12.31 14.59
CA ILE A 310 5.73 -12.17 15.77
C ILE A 310 6.40 -12.80 16.99
N ILE A 311 6.93 -14.03 16.90
CA ILE A 311 7.61 -14.69 18.02
C ILE A 311 8.81 -13.87 18.50
N CYS A 312 9.65 -13.38 17.57
CA CYS A 312 10.84 -12.61 17.91
C CYS A 312 10.52 -11.23 18.51
N VAL A 313 9.51 -10.52 18.01
CA VAL A 313 9.19 -9.16 18.47
C VAL A 313 8.28 -9.17 19.70
N CYS A 314 7.33 -10.11 19.74
CA CYS A 314 6.31 -10.21 20.77
C CYS A 314 6.63 -11.26 21.85
N TRP A 315 7.89 -11.70 21.94
CA TRP A 315 8.35 -12.72 22.88
C TRP A 315 7.87 -12.54 24.33
N PRO A 316 7.73 -11.32 24.91
CA PRO A 316 7.34 -11.19 26.32
C PRO A 316 5.91 -11.64 26.64
N ARG A 317 5.05 -11.76 25.62
CA ARG A 317 3.62 -12.11 25.80
C ARG A 317 3.19 -13.30 24.92
N ILE A 318 4.15 -14.03 24.35
CA ILE A 318 3.86 -15.14 23.44
C ILE A 318 3.45 -16.42 24.19
N GLY A 319 3.90 -16.60 25.44
CA GLY A 319 3.78 -17.85 26.20
C GLY A 319 2.39 -18.47 26.20
N PRO A 320 1.30 -17.75 26.53
CA PRO A 320 -0.05 -18.32 26.55
C PRO A 320 -0.58 -18.81 25.18
N TYR A 321 0.04 -18.38 24.08
CA TYR A 321 -0.39 -18.70 22.72
C TYR A 321 0.36 -19.88 22.10
N HIS A 322 1.29 -20.51 22.83
CA HIS A 322 2.07 -21.64 22.34
C HIS A 322 1.23 -22.80 21.78
N PRO A 323 0.05 -23.19 22.31
CA PRO A 323 -0.70 -24.31 21.74
C PRO A 323 -1.21 -23.99 20.34
N THR A 324 -1.66 -22.75 20.12
CA THR A 324 -2.13 -22.27 18.82
C THR A 324 -1.00 -22.15 17.81
N ILE A 325 0.19 -21.75 18.26
CA ILE A 325 1.40 -21.69 17.43
C ILE A 325 1.83 -23.11 17.03
N LEU A 326 1.94 -24.02 18.01
CA LEU A 326 2.31 -25.41 17.79
C LEU A 326 1.33 -26.10 16.85
N LYS A 327 0.02 -25.93 17.07
CA LYS A 327 -1.02 -26.47 16.19
C LYS A 327 -0.77 -26.05 14.73
N GLY A 328 -0.65 -24.75 14.45
CA GLY A 328 -0.42 -24.27 13.09
C GLY A 328 0.86 -24.79 12.45
N ILE A 329 1.97 -24.78 13.19
CA ILE A 329 3.26 -25.30 12.69
C ILE A 329 3.18 -26.80 12.41
N CYS A 330 2.58 -27.57 13.32
CA CYS A 330 2.43 -29.01 13.24
C CYS A 330 1.60 -29.42 12.02
N PHE A 331 0.43 -28.82 11.85
CA PHE A 331 -0.42 -29.07 10.68
C PHE A 331 0.30 -28.73 9.37
N CYS A 332 1.00 -27.59 9.34
CA CYS A 332 1.79 -27.22 8.17
C CYS A 332 2.90 -28.24 7.88
N TRP A 333 3.65 -28.67 8.90
CA TRP A 333 4.71 -29.67 8.76
C TRP A 333 4.19 -31.00 8.21
N LEU A 334 3.11 -31.55 8.79
CA LEU A 334 2.54 -32.83 8.37
C LEU A 334 2.13 -32.82 6.90
N ASN A 335 1.63 -31.68 6.41
CA ASN A 335 1.20 -31.52 5.02
C ASN A 335 2.37 -31.40 4.04
N ILE A 336 3.53 -30.88 4.46
CA ILE A 336 4.69 -30.64 3.57
C ILE A 336 5.81 -31.67 3.70
N GLN A 337 5.84 -32.49 4.76
CA GLN A 337 6.99 -33.34 5.10
C GLN A 337 7.43 -34.27 3.95
N SER A 338 6.46 -34.85 3.22
CA SER A 338 6.68 -35.79 2.13
C SER A 338 7.09 -35.13 0.81
N GLN A 339 7.01 -33.79 0.73
CA GLN A 339 7.24 -33.05 -0.50
C GLN A 339 8.65 -32.46 -0.56
N LYS A 340 9.09 -32.19 -1.80
CA LYS A 340 10.40 -31.62 -2.12
C LYS A 340 10.22 -30.39 -3.00
N GLY A 341 11.04 -29.36 -2.75
CA GLY A 341 11.04 -28.13 -3.53
C GLY A 341 11.69 -27.00 -2.75
N SER A 342 12.26 -26.01 -3.44
CA SER A 342 12.98 -24.90 -2.79
C SER A 342 12.11 -24.13 -1.79
N LEU A 343 10.85 -23.87 -2.15
CA LEU A 343 9.89 -23.20 -1.26
C LEU A 343 9.55 -24.06 -0.04
N ILE A 344 9.47 -25.38 -0.20
CA ILE A 344 9.19 -26.30 0.91
C ILE A 344 10.36 -26.32 1.87
N ASP A 345 11.59 -26.33 1.37
CA ASP A 345 12.79 -26.26 2.20
C ASP A 345 12.87 -24.94 2.96
N GLU A 346 12.46 -23.83 2.34
CA GLU A 346 12.33 -22.53 3.00
C GLU A 346 11.28 -22.57 4.11
N ILE A 347 10.09 -23.14 3.87
CA ILE A 347 9.06 -23.32 4.91
C ILE A 347 9.62 -24.15 6.06
N LYS A 348 10.18 -25.34 5.78
CA LYS A 348 10.75 -26.23 6.80
C LYS A 348 11.80 -25.51 7.65
N LYS A 349 12.66 -24.70 7.02
CA LYS A 349 13.68 -23.89 7.72
C LYS A 349 13.04 -22.83 8.63
N GLU A 350 12.04 -22.10 8.15
CA GLU A 350 11.36 -21.05 8.94
C GLU A 350 10.53 -21.65 10.08
N LEU A 351 9.85 -22.78 9.88
CA LEU A 351 9.13 -23.52 10.93
C LEU A 351 10.08 -24.01 12.03
N ASN A 352 11.22 -24.61 11.64
CA ASN A 352 12.25 -25.03 12.59
C ASN A 352 12.79 -23.85 13.42
N TYR A 353 12.96 -22.68 12.79
CA TYR A 353 13.35 -21.47 13.50
C TYR A 353 12.29 -21.03 14.50
N CYS A 354 11.01 -21.04 14.11
CA CYS A 354 9.90 -20.66 14.98
C CYS A 354 9.85 -21.51 16.25
N ILE A 355 10.01 -22.83 16.12
CA ILE A 355 9.97 -23.73 17.28
C ILE A 355 11.20 -23.54 18.16
N LYS A 356 12.40 -23.44 17.58
CA LYS A 356 13.63 -23.18 18.35
C LYS A 356 13.53 -21.87 19.14
N ALA A 357 12.97 -20.82 18.51
CA ALA A 357 12.71 -19.56 19.18
C ALA A 357 11.67 -19.71 20.30
N LEU A 358 10.58 -20.44 20.06
CA LEU A 358 9.54 -20.70 21.07
C LEU A 358 10.08 -21.50 22.27
N LYS A 359 10.86 -22.57 22.02
CA LYS A 359 11.53 -23.37 23.06
C LYS A 359 12.47 -22.53 23.90
N LYS A 360 13.23 -21.62 23.27
CA LYS A 360 14.10 -20.70 24.00
C LYS A 360 13.33 -19.75 24.92
N ILE A 361 12.11 -19.35 24.55
CA ILE A 361 11.28 -18.43 25.34
C ILE A 361 10.61 -19.16 26.52
N MET A 362 10.15 -20.39 26.31
CA MET A 362 9.35 -21.14 27.28
C MET A 362 10.13 -22.13 28.13
N GLY A 363 11.34 -22.50 27.72
CA GLY A 363 12.16 -23.49 28.42
C GLY A 363 11.45 -24.86 28.48
N THR A 364 11.46 -25.45 29.67
CA THR A 364 11.01 -26.84 29.91
C THR A 364 9.49 -27.03 29.89
N GLU A 365 8.71 -25.95 29.89
CA GLU A 365 7.24 -26.04 29.79
C GLU A 365 6.81 -26.66 28.46
N LEU A 366 7.53 -26.34 27.38
CA LEU A 366 7.22 -26.78 26.02
C LEU A 366 7.58 -28.26 25.77
N ASP A 367 8.47 -28.84 26.58
CA ASP A 367 8.91 -30.23 26.42
C ASP A 367 7.75 -31.21 26.66
N LYS A 368 6.80 -30.85 27.54
CA LYS A 368 5.58 -31.64 27.77
C LYS A 368 4.68 -31.68 26.53
N ASP A 369 4.54 -30.53 25.86
CA ASP A 369 3.74 -30.43 24.65
C ASP A 369 4.37 -31.20 23.49
N PHE A 370 5.71 -31.13 23.36
CA PHE A 370 6.43 -31.94 22.37
C PHE A 370 6.23 -33.43 22.61
N GLN A 371 6.35 -33.90 23.85
CA GLN A 371 6.09 -35.30 24.19
C GLN A 371 4.65 -35.71 23.86
N ALA A 372 3.66 -34.88 24.19
CA ALA A 372 2.27 -35.14 23.86
C ALA A 372 2.04 -35.24 22.34
N LEU A 373 2.65 -34.35 21.55
CA LEU A 373 2.54 -34.34 20.09
C LEU A 373 3.26 -35.52 19.43
N MET A 374 4.45 -35.90 19.91
CA MET A 374 5.17 -37.08 19.42
C MET A 374 4.44 -38.38 19.73
N ASN A 375 3.75 -38.45 20.88
CA ASN A 375 2.91 -39.59 21.23
C ASN A 375 1.64 -39.66 20.37
N ALA A 376 1.10 -38.52 19.94
CA ALA A 376 -0.10 -38.44 19.12
C ALA A 376 0.15 -38.80 17.65
N ASP A 377 1.27 -38.37 17.07
CA ASP A 377 1.63 -38.69 15.67
C ASP A 377 3.14 -39.03 15.55
N PRO A 378 3.50 -40.27 15.17
CA PRO A 378 4.88 -40.70 15.00
C PRO A 378 5.67 -39.87 13.97
N ASN A 379 4.99 -39.27 12.99
CA ASN A 379 5.65 -38.44 11.97
C ASN A 379 6.30 -37.18 12.56
N MET A 380 5.79 -36.71 13.70
CA MET A 380 6.34 -35.56 14.42
C MET A 380 7.66 -35.84 15.13
N ILE A 381 7.98 -37.12 15.37
CA ILE A 381 9.24 -37.51 16.01
C ILE A 381 10.41 -37.01 15.15
N SER A 382 10.31 -37.11 13.82
CA SER A 382 11.33 -36.64 12.89
C SER A 382 11.55 -35.13 12.95
N PHE A 383 10.52 -34.37 13.29
CA PHE A 383 10.54 -32.91 13.32
C PHE A 383 11.13 -32.37 14.61
N PHE A 384 10.76 -32.95 15.76
CA PHE A 384 11.22 -32.51 17.07
C PHE A 384 12.59 -33.06 17.47
N LYS A 385 13.14 -34.05 16.76
CA LYS A 385 14.40 -34.71 17.12
C LYS A 385 15.61 -33.77 17.20
N ASP A 386 15.61 -32.70 16.41
CA ASP A 386 16.72 -31.74 16.28
C ASP A 386 16.44 -30.35 16.92
N ILE A 387 15.44 -30.30 17.80
CA ILE A 387 14.92 -29.09 18.47
C ILE A 387 15.14 -29.20 19.97
#